data_AF-A0A948DY45-F1
#
_entry.id   AF-A0A948DY45-F1
#
_cell.length_a   1.000
_cell.length_b   1.000
_cell.length_c   1.000
_cell.angle_alpha   90.00
_cell.angle_beta   90.00
_cell.angle_gamma   90.00
#
_symmetry.space_group_name_H-M   'P 1'
#
loop_
_entity.id
_entity.type
_entity.pdbx_description
1 polymer ?
#
loop_
_entity_poly.entity_id
_entity_poly.type
_entity_poly.pdbx_seq_one_letter_code
_entity_poly.pdbx_strand_id
1 'polypeptide(L)'
;MQEDFNKRVEGLDVKFARKLNFRCVGPLPPYSFYTLEIEKMESEEIDWARKRLGLLNTTAGKDEIKKAYQRAAASTHPDINPDTPGVEEEFDEIIRAHNILVEYCLAAEQAGQKERYSFEEEFTKKALLVKVRE
;
A
#
# COMPACT_ATOMS: atom_id res chain seq x y z
N MET A 1 -2.91 15.50 -30.37
CA MET A 1 -1.71 15.09 -29.59
C MET A 1 -1.80 15.51 -28.12
N GLN A 2 -1.90 16.80 -27.80
CA GLN A 2 -1.95 17.25 -26.39
C GLN A 2 -3.38 17.36 -25.84
N GLU A 3 -4.33 17.86 -26.64
CA GLU A 3 -5.75 17.87 -26.28
C GLU A 3 -6.32 16.46 -26.08
N ASP A 4 -5.92 15.49 -26.91
CA ASP A 4 -6.34 14.10 -26.74
C ASP A 4 -5.80 13.46 -25.46
N PHE A 5 -4.56 13.78 -25.08
CA PHE A 5 -3.96 13.33 -23.83
C PHE A 5 -4.72 13.93 -22.65
N ASN A 6 -4.95 15.24 -22.66
CA ASN A 6 -5.70 15.93 -21.61
C ASN A 6 -7.13 15.39 -21.50
N LYS A 7 -7.83 15.16 -22.62
CA LYS A 7 -9.15 14.52 -22.63
C LYS A 7 -9.14 13.11 -22.04
N ARG A 8 -8.08 12.33 -22.29
CA ARG A 8 -7.95 10.98 -21.70
C ARG A 8 -7.68 11.05 -20.20
N VAL A 9 -6.83 11.97 -19.74
CA VAL A 9 -6.53 12.20 -18.32
C VAL A 9 -7.79 12.70 -17.58
N GLU A 10 -8.52 13.65 -18.14
CA GLU A 10 -9.81 14.11 -17.62
C GLU A 10 -10.86 13.00 -17.65
N GLY A 11 -10.90 12.19 -18.71
CA GLY A 11 -11.77 11.02 -18.79
C GLY A 11 -11.46 9.98 -17.71
N LEU A 12 -10.19 9.80 -17.38
CA LEU A 12 -9.73 9.00 -16.24
C LEU A 12 -10.16 9.63 -14.91
N ASP A 13 -9.96 10.94 -14.72
CA ASP A 13 -10.39 11.66 -13.53
C ASP A 13 -11.91 11.52 -13.29
N VAL A 14 -12.71 11.68 -14.33
CA VAL A 14 -14.17 11.51 -14.30
C VAL A 14 -14.55 10.05 -14.02
N LYS A 15 -13.93 9.09 -14.74
CA LYS A 15 -14.20 7.65 -14.56
C LYS A 15 -13.91 7.17 -13.14
N PHE A 16 -12.90 7.75 -12.50
CA PHE A 16 -12.52 7.42 -11.13
C PHE A 16 -13.11 8.39 -10.08
N ALA A 17 -14.17 9.12 -10.44
CA ALA A 17 -14.92 10.00 -9.56
C ALA A 17 -14.03 11.00 -8.79
N ARG A 18 -13.03 11.57 -9.49
CA ARG A 18 -12.10 12.58 -8.97
C ARG A 18 -11.24 12.13 -7.80
N LYS A 19 -11.05 10.82 -7.66
CA LYS A 19 -10.17 10.22 -6.63
C LYS A 19 -8.70 10.18 -7.07
N LEU A 20 -8.40 10.47 -8.33
CA LEU A 20 -7.05 10.51 -8.89
C LEU A 20 -6.61 11.96 -9.07
N ASN A 21 -5.55 12.39 -8.39
CA ASN A 21 -4.97 13.72 -8.60
C ASN A 21 -3.81 13.63 -9.59
N PHE A 22 -4.06 14.00 -10.85
CA PHE A 22 -3.02 14.13 -11.87
C PHE A 22 -2.44 15.54 -11.86
N ARG A 23 -1.13 15.67 -11.61
CA ARG A 23 -0.41 16.95 -11.74
C ARG A 23 0.43 16.94 -13.02
N CYS A 24 -0.11 17.49 -14.09
CA CYS A 24 0.62 17.68 -15.35
C CYS A 24 1.47 18.96 -15.26
N VAL A 25 2.80 18.83 -15.38
CA VAL A 25 3.75 19.96 -15.34
C VAL A 25 4.40 20.11 -16.72
N GLY A 26 4.14 21.23 -17.41
CA GLY A 26 4.85 21.67 -18.62
C GLY A 26 4.04 21.65 -19.94
N PRO A 27 4.42 22.47 -20.94
CA PRO A 27 3.70 22.61 -22.22
C PRO A 27 4.07 21.55 -23.27
N LEU A 28 5.05 20.69 -23.01
CA LEU A 28 5.50 19.64 -23.93
C LEU A 28 5.40 18.27 -23.24
N PRO A 29 4.96 17.21 -23.94
CA PRO A 29 5.09 15.86 -23.39
C PRO A 29 6.58 15.61 -23.10
N PRO A 30 6.96 15.11 -21.91
CA PRO A 30 8.35 14.83 -21.60
C PRO A 30 8.91 13.88 -22.67
N TYR A 31 10.09 14.21 -23.20
CA TYR A 31 10.86 13.36 -24.13
C TYR A 31 11.38 12.08 -23.46
N SER A 32 11.14 11.90 -22.16
CA SER A 32 11.26 10.67 -21.39
C SER A 32 9.85 10.14 -21.12
N PHE A 33 9.54 8.95 -21.63
CA PHE A 33 8.32 8.25 -21.25
C PHE A 33 8.49 7.78 -19.79
N TYR A 34 7.67 8.29 -18.88
CA TYR A 34 7.59 7.75 -17.52
C TYR A 34 6.54 6.65 -17.50
N THR A 35 6.88 5.51 -16.91
CA THR A 35 5.90 4.44 -16.67
C THR A 35 5.18 4.73 -15.36
N LEU A 36 3.88 4.98 -15.44
CA LEU A 36 3.00 5.06 -14.28
C LEU A 36 2.44 3.66 -13.99
N GLU A 37 2.90 3.03 -12.92
CA GLU A 37 2.33 1.78 -12.41
C GLU A 37 1.26 2.15 -11.37
N ILE A 38 0.00 1.81 -11.67
CA ILE A 38 -1.13 2.01 -10.75
C ILE A 38 -1.47 0.66 -10.16
N GLU A 39 -1.17 0.49 -8.87
CA GLU A 39 -1.55 -0.70 -8.10
C GLU A 39 -2.76 -0.35 -7.22
N LYS A 40 -3.88 -1.04 -7.46
CA LYS A 40 -5.04 -0.98 -6.58
C LYS A 40 -4.78 -1.95 -5.43
N MET A 41 -4.72 -1.42 -4.21
CA MET A 41 -4.70 -2.28 -3.02
C MET A 41 -6.13 -2.68 -2.69
N GLU A 42 -6.37 -3.98 -2.50
CA GLU A 42 -7.67 -4.46 -2.05
C GLU A 42 -7.80 -4.26 -0.54
N SER A 43 -8.93 -3.70 -0.09
CA SER A 43 -9.18 -3.41 1.34
C SER A 43 -9.13 -4.66 2.21
N GLU A 44 -9.53 -5.79 1.64
CA GLU A 44 -9.53 -7.10 2.31
C GLU A 44 -8.11 -7.58 2.60
N GLU A 45 -7.15 -7.34 1.70
CA GLU A 45 -5.75 -7.72 1.91
C GLU A 45 -5.07 -6.86 2.99
N ILE A 46 -5.39 -5.56 3.04
CA ILE A 46 -4.88 -4.66 4.08
C ILE A 46 -5.44 -5.06 5.46
N ASP A 47 -6.75 -5.37 5.55
CA ASP A 47 -7.35 -5.81 6.80
C ASP A 47 -6.85 -7.20 7.23
N TRP A 48 -6.67 -8.12 6.28
CA TRP A 48 -6.01 -9.41 6.52
C TRP A 48 -4.61 -9.21 7.09
N ALA A 49 -3.78 -8.37 6.47
CA ALA A 49 -2.42 -8.11 6.90
C ALA A 49 -2.36 -7.50 8.31
N ARG A 50 -3.25 -6.53 8.59
CA ARG A 50 -3.42 -5.93 9.92
C ARG A 50 -3.75 -6.97 10.98
N LYS A 51 -4.73 -7.82 10.71
CA LYS A 51 -5.15 -8.91 11.61
C LYS A 51 -4.03 -9.93 11.81
N ARG A 52 -3.30 -10.28 10.75
CA ARG A 52 -2.24 -11.28 10.79
C ARG A 52 -1.07 -10.85 11.66
N LEU A 53 -0.73 -9.56 11.69
CA LEU A 53 0.25 -9.01 12.64
C LEU A 53 -0.30 -8.73 14.04
N GLY A 54 -1.60 -8.96 14.28
CA GLY A 54 -2.23 -8.75 15.58
C GLY A 54 -2.50 -7.28 15.93
N LEU A 55 -2.65 -6.40 14.94
CA LEU A 55 -3.02 -5.01 15.16
C LEU A 55 -4.54 -4.89 15.36
N LEU A 56 -5.00 -4.79 16.61
CA LEU A 56 -6.42 -4.75 16.95
C LEU A 56 -7.10 -3.43 16.55
N ASN A 57 -6.36 -2.33 16.64
CA ASN A 57 -6.88 -1.00 16.30
C ASN A 57 -7.00 -0.83 14.79
N THR A 58 -8.00 -0.06 14.36
CA THR A 58 -8.17 0.39 12.97
C THR A 58 -7.21 1.51 12.61
N THR A 59 -6.43 2.02 13.58
CA THR A 59 -5.33 2.94 13.34
C THR A 59 -4.04 2.41 13.92
N ALA A 60 -2.94 2.54 13.17
CA ALA A 60 -1.60 2.26 13.68
C ALA A 60 -0.57 3.25 13.14
N GLY A 61 0.47 3.50 13.93
CA GLY A 61 1.69 4.19 13.49
C GLY A 61 2.74 3.22 12.94
N LYS A 62 3.75 3.74 12.22
CA LYS A 62 4.87 2.92 11.69
C LYS A 62 5.56 2.09 12.77
N ASP A 63 5.80 2.69 13.92
CA ASP A 63 6.48 2.01 15.03
C ASP A 63 5.64 0.87 15.62
N GLU A 64 4.31 1.01 15.64
CA GLU A 64 3.40 -0.04 16.11
C GLU A 64 3.40 -1.23 15.14
N ILE A 65 3.37 -0.97 13.84
CA ILE A 65 3.46 -2.00 12.79
C ILE A 65 4.80 -2.74 12.89
N LYS A 66 5.91 -2.00 13.02
CA LYS A 66 7.26 -2.58 13.16
C LYS A 66 7.38 -3.45 14.41
N LYS A 67 6.88 -2.99 15.56
CA LYS A 67 6.87 -3.76 16.80
C LYS A 67 5.97 -4.99 16.73
N ALA A 68 4.83 -4.90 16.02
CA ALA A 68 3.95 -6.03 15.80
C ALA A 68 4.64 -7.12 14.96
N TYR A 69 5.27 -6.73 13.85
CA TYR A 69 6.05 -7.64 13.01
C TYR A 69 7.19 -8.30 13.77
N GLN A 70 8.00 -7.53 14.51
CA GLN A 70 9.13 -8.09 15.27
C GLN A 70 8.69 -9.13 16.30
N ARG A 71 7.56 -8.90 16.98
CA ARG A 71 6.99 -9.87 17.93
C ARG A 71 6.50 -11.13 17.21
N ALA A 72 5.76 -10.98 16.12
CA ALA A 72 5.21 -12.09 15.37
C ALA A 72 6.29 -12.94 14.69
N ALA A 73 7.31 -12.29 14.11
CA ALA A 73 8.44 -12.95 13.49
C ALA A 73 9.29 -13.70 14.52
N ALA A 74 9.50 -13.14 15.71
CA ALA A 74 10.22 -13.83 16.79
C ALA A 74 9.46 -15.07 17.29
N SER A 75 8.12 -15.03 17.35
CA SER A 75 7.33 -16.20 17.77
C SER A 75 7.24 -17.30 16.72
N THR A 76 7.31 -16.94 15.43
CA THR A 76 7.15 -17.86 14.29
C THR A 76 8.48 -18.23 13.63
N HIS A 77 9.62 -17.82 14.20
CA HIS A 77 10.90 -18.06 13.56
C HIS A 77 11.22 -19.58 13.46
N PRO A 78 11.62 -20.09 12.29
CA PRO A 78 11.91 -21.52 12.10
C PRO A 78 13.05 -22.02 12.98
N ASP A 79 14.10 -21.22 13.19
CA ASP A 79 15.21 -21.59 14.09
C ASP A 79 14.77 -21.78 15.56
N ILE A 80 13.70 -21.12 16.00
CA ILE A 80 13.17 -21.23 17.37
C ILE A 80 12.19 -22.41 17.46
N ASN A 81 11.54 -22.76 16.34
CA ASN A 81 10.49 -23.77 16.26
C ASN A 81 10.78 -24.86 15.20
N PRO A 82 11.94 -25.55 15.25
CA PRO A 82 12.38 -26.46 14.19
C PRO A 82 11.48 -27.70 14.03
N ASP A 83 10.80 -28.12 15.09
CA ASP A 83 9.95 -29.32 15.11
C ASP A 83 8.46 -29.01 14.87
N THR A 84 8.09 -27.73 14.64
CA THR A 84 6.70 -27.33 14.44
C THR A 84 6.34 -27.42 12.95
N PRO A 85 5.45 -28.34 12.53
CA PRO A 85 5.03 -28.40 11.14
C PRO A 85 4.24 -27.13 10.78
N GLY A 86 4.57 -26.53 9.63
CA GLY A 86 3.87 -25.34 9.11
C GLY A 86 4.39 -23.99 9.63
N VAL A 87 5.42 -23.96 10.48
CA VAL A 87 6.00 -22.70 10.99
C VAL A 87 6.60 -21.83 9.89
N GLU A 88 7.15 -22.45 8.83
CA GLU A 88 7.69 -21.74 7.67
C GLU A 88 6.58 -21.00 6.90
N GLU A 89 5.44 -21.66 6.65
CA GLU A 89 4.28 -21.05 6.00
C GLU A 89 3.71 -19.90 6.85
N GLU A 90 3.62 -20.08 8.17
CA GLU A 90 3.20 -19.00 9.06
C GLU A 90 4.16 -17.80 9.03
N PHE A 91 5.47 -18.06 9.02
CA PHE A 91 6.48 -17.01 8.95
C PHE A 91 6.39 -16.22 7.62
N ASP A 92 6.20 -16.93 6.51
CA ASP A 92 5.98 -16.31 5.20
C ASP A 92 4.74 -15.43 5.17
N GLU A 93 3.64 -15.86 5.80
CA GLU A 93 2.43 -15.03 5.95
C GLU A 93 2.69 -13.77 6.79
N ILE A 94 3.48 -13.87 7.86
CA ILE A 94 3.89 -12.70 8.67
C ILE A 94 4.70 -11.71 7.82
N ILE A 95 5.64 -12.19 7.01
CA ILE A 95 6.42 -11.35 6.09
C ILE A 95 5.48 -10.68 5.07
N ARG A 96 4.59 -11.46 4.44
CA ARG A 96 3.63 -10.95 3.46
C ARG A 96 2.74 -9.86 4.05
N ALA A 97 2.19 -10.10 5.23
CA ALA A 97 1.37 -9.12 5.95
C ALA A 97 2.14 -7.83 6.24
N HIS A 98 3.37 -7.93 6.73
CA HIS A 98 4.20 -6.76 6.98
C HIS A 98 4.48 -5.95 5.70
N ASN A 99 4.81 -6.62 4.59
CA ASN A 99 5.08 -5.94 3.32
C ASN A 99 3.85 -5.16 2.82
N ILE A 100 2.65 -5.76 2.86
CA ILE A 100 1.41 -5.09 2.46
C ILE A 100 1.18 -3.81 3.29
N LEU A 101 1.34 -3.90 4.62
CA LEU A 101 1.15 -2.72 5.48
C LEU A 101 2.20 -1.65 5.25
N VAL A 102 3.47 -2.02 5.01
CA VAL A 102 4.53 -1.06 4.69
C VAL A 102 4.23 -0.34 3.38
N GLU A 103 3.84 -1.07 2.33
CA GLU A 103 3.46 -0.47 1.06
C GLU A 103 2.26 0.48 1.22
N TYR A 104 1.24 0.08 1.99
CA TYR A 104 0.10 0.94 2.29
C TYR A 104 0.52 2.22 3.03
N CYS A 105 1.39 2.11 4.05
CA CYS A 105 1.90 3.25 4.79
C CYS A 105 2.71 4.20 3.89
N LEU A 106 3.54 3.67 2.99
CA LEU A 106 4.27 4.48 2.01
C LEU A 106 3.32 5.22 1.07
N ALA A 107 2.28 4.56 0.59
CA ALA A 107 1.23 5.20 -0.22
C ALA A 107 0.54 6.35 0.54
N ALA A 108 0.20 6.11 1.80
CA ALA A 108 -0.45 7.09 2.65
C ALA A 108 0.45 8.31 2.97
N GLU A 109 1.77 8.09 3.13
CA GLU A 109 2.73 9.18 3.30
C GLU A 109 2.85 10.07 2.08
N GLN A 110 2.84 9.48 0.88
CA GLN A 110 2.82 10.23 -0.37
C GLN A 110 1.54 11.07 -0.51
N ALA A 111 0.43 10.61 0.08
CA ALA A 111 -0.82 11.35 0.18
C ALA A 111 -0.85 12.41 1.30
N GLY A 112 0.23 12.56 2.08
CA GLY A 112 0.36 13.57 3.13
C GLY A 112 -0.07 13.13 4.54
N GLN A 113 -0.42 11.85 4.75
CA GLN A 113 -0.66 11.30 6.09
C GLN A 113 0.66 10.86 6.73
N LYS A 114 1.18 11.61 7.71
CA LYS A 114 2.57 11.43 8.18
C LYS A 114 2.79 10.66 9.49
N GLU A 115 1.76 10.31 10.26
CA GLU A 115 2.01 9.74 11.59
C GLU A 115 1.08 8.61 12.02
N ARG A 116 -0.16 8.58 11.51
CA ARG A 116 -1.15 7.58 11.90
C ARG A 116 -1.98 7.17 10.69
N TYR A 117 -1.94 5.88 10.38
CA TYR A 117 -2.62 5.32 9.22
C TYR A 117 -3.98 4.79 9.65
N SER A 118 -5.04 5.16 8.92
CA SER A 118 -6.37 4.56 9.09
C SER A 118 -6.49 3.37 8.16
N PHE A 119 -6.92 2.23 8.69
CA PHE A 119 -7.24 1.01 7.96
C PHE A 119 -8.75 0.80 7.81
N GLU A 120 -9.55 1.84 8.08
CA GLU A 120 -11.00 1.80 7.87
C GLU A 120 -11.34 1.54 6.40
N GLU A 121 -12.41 0.78 6.18
CA GLU A 121 -12.81 0.27 4.87
C GLU A 121 -13.08 1.40 3.85
N GLU A 122 -13.53 2.56 4.33
CA GLU A 122 -13.78 3.74 3.49
C GLU A 122 -12.52 4.39 2.93
N PHE A 123 -11.40 4.28 3.67
CA PHE A 123 -10.10 4.81 3.27
C PHE A 123 -9.35 3.81 2.39
N THR A 124 -9.37 2.53 2.75
CA THR A 124 -8.69 1.47 2.00
C THR A 124 -9.33 1.20 0.64
N LYS A 125 -10.66 1.28 0.50
CA LYS A 125 -11.36 1.18 -0.80
C LYS A 125 -11.00 2.28 -1.82
N LYS A 126 -10.31 3.33 -1.38
CA LYS A 126 -9.92 4.48 -2.23
C LYS A 126 -8.39 4.59 -2.40
N ALA A 127 -7.61 3.68 -1.82
CA ALA A 127 -6.16 3.72 -1.91
C ALA A 127 -5.69 3.21 -3.29
N LEU A 128 -5.09 4.10 -4.07
CA LEU A 128 -4.41 3.77 -5.33
C LEU A 128 -2.95 4.15 -5.16
N LEU A 129 -2.06 3.16 -5.24
CA LEU A 129 -0.63 3.40 -5.23
C LEU A 129 -0.20 3.72 -6.66
N VAL A 130 0.42 4.90 -6.84
CA VAL A 130 0.93 5.33 -8.14
C VAL A 130 2.46 5.37 -8.03
N LYS A 131 3.12 4.36 -8.60
CA LYS A 131 4.59 4.33 -8.73
C LYS A 131 4.97 4.96 -10.07
N VAL A 132 5.95 5.86 -10.05
CA VAL A 132 6.52 6.45 -11.28
C VAL A 132 7.89 5.82 -11.50
N ARG A 133 8.11 5.21 -12.66
CA ARG A 133 9.42 4.72 -13.11
C ARG A 133 9.92 5.56 -14.29
N GLU A 134 11.21 5.88 -14.27
CA GLU A 134 11.97 6.49 -15.36
C GLU A 134 12.35 5.48 -16.46
#